data_AF-A0AAW0BMJ2-F1
#
_entry.id   AF-A0AAW0BMJ2-F1
#
_cell.length_a   1.000
_cell.length_b   1.000
_cell.length_c   1.000
_cell.angle_alpha   90.00
_cell.angle_beta   90.00
_cell.angle_gamma   90.00
#
_symmetry.space_group_name_H-M   'P 1'
#
loop_
_entity.id
_entity.type
_entity.pdbx_description
1 polymer ?
#
loop_
_entity_poly.entity_id
_entity_poly.type
_entity_poly.pdbx_seq_one_letter_code
_entity_poly.pdbx_strand_id
1 'polypeptide(L)'
;MNRHRVIVTVESALASTVSAPHHLRSVPHQAESYLPRSVLGQATLWSFLTSSLFAKSLTTNQTYFDLAQQTYLLIQNQFVTDDFTVQGGIDVKTCNGTNNIVPMNSGLTIEGATALSILQPSNSFNESLINLVSGAILTAEWHFGNGILRSGGYQGAGSMVRALAIWHKTASASALKKVVEGYISIQVGWQLPSGYRVLSHDRKYNAVLGKAKDPQGNIYGSSWIGPSPRDYQADAQASAISVLLAGIRLGDSNGKALTSPAPSPTKLSVGAIVGVVLGSVFCTVCLAMLVSYIRQRQIRRTMALTPGPFLVGLHQVNDTSSCDRGIDGSKRGGHTNEEMERLSGAMNQIIALLRQRTDFEHSAQSTDRPPSYSEHRDC
;
A
#
# COMPACT_ATOMS: atom_id res chain seq x y z
N MET A 1 -27.68 -9.12 3.25
CA MET A 1 -27.53 -7.96 2.35
C MET A 1 -27.15 -8.51 0.98
N ASN A 2 -27.92 -8.22 -0.07
CA ASN A 2 -27.89 -8.96 -1.34
C ASN A 2 -26.62 -8.61 -2.16
N ARG A 3 -25.75 -9.59 -2.49
CA ARG A 3 -24.42 -9.38 -3.12
C ARG A 3 -24.49 -8.58 -4.43
N HIS A 4 -25.54 -8.80 -5.22
CA HIS A 4 -25.79 -8.07 -6.47
C HIS A 4 -25.97 -6.56 -6.24
N ARG A 5 -26.56 -6.15 -5.11
CA ARG A 5 -26.80 -4.73 -4.82
C ARG A 5 -25.49 -3.99 -4.50
N VAL A 6 -24.50 -4.66 -3.93
CA VAL A 6 -23.22 -4.07 -3.54
C VAL A 6 -22.35 -3.79 -4.77
N ILE A 7 -22.27 -4.75 -5.71
CA ILE A 7 -21.48 -4.58 -6.96
C ILE A 7 -22.04 -3.42 -7.80
N VAL A 8 -23.36 -3.38 -7.99
CA VAL A 8 -24.03 -2.30 -8.73
C VAL A 8 -23.86 -0.94 -8.04
N THR A 9 -23.84 -0.90 -6.70
CA THR A 9 -23.63 0.35 -5.95
C THR A 9 -22.19 0.86 -6.10
N VAL A 10 -21.18 -0.03 -6.03
CA VAL A 10 -19.77 0.34 -6.22
C VAL A 10 -19.49 0.80 -7.65
N GLU A 11 -20.05 0.11 -8.66
CA GLU A 11 -19.95 0.57 -10.06
C GLU A 11 -20.63 1.92 -10.27
N SER A 12 -21.81 2.15 -9.69
CA SER A 12 -22.49 3.45 -9.78
C SER A 12 -21.74 4.59 -9.06
N ALA A 13 -21.05 4.29 -7.96
CA ALA A 13 -20.23 5.24 -7.22
C ALA A 13 -18.90 5.55 -7.94
N LEU A 14 -18.28 4.54 -8.57
CA LEU A 14 -17.10 4.71 -9.43
C LEU A 14 -17.47 5.45 -10.73
N ALA A 15 -18.62 5.14 -11.32
CA ALA A 15 -19.15 5.85 -12.48
C ALA A 15 -19.50 7.30 -12.17
N SER A 16 -19.97 7.61 -10.96
CA SER A 16 -20.27 8.99 -10.53
C SER A 16 -19.01 9.80 -10.19
N THR A 17 -17.94 9.17 -9.69
CA THR A 17 -16.62 9.82 -9.54
C THR A 17 -15.91 10.04 -10.88
N VAL A 18 -16.29 9.30 -11.92
CA VAL A 18 -15.75 9.42 -13.30
C VAL A 18 -16.74 10.13 -14.24
N SER A 19 -17.90 10.59 -13.76
CA SER A 19 -18.95 11.14 -14.63
C SER A 19 -18.60 12.53 -15.17
N ALA A 20 -17.99 12.52 -16.35
CA ALA A 20 -18.24 13.54 -17.36
C ALA A 20 -19.68 13.41 -17.89
N PRO A 21 -20.35 14.51 -18.28
CA PRO A 21 -21.75 14.46 -18.66
C PRO A 21 -22.00 13.56 -19.87
N HIS A 22 -22.96 12.64 -19.71
CA HIS A 22 -23.47 11.71 -20.71
C HIS A 22 -24.03 12.44 -21.94
N HIS A 23 -23.27 12.42 -23.04
CA HIS A 23 -23.80 12.47 -24.40
C HIS A 23 -22.80 11.78 -25.34
N LEU A 24 -22.83 10.45 -25.40
CA LEU A 24 -22.20 9.72 -26.51
C LEU A 24 -23.16 8.70 -27.11
N ARG A 25 -23.34 8.94 -28.40
CA ARG A 25 -24.03 8.17 -29.44
C ARG A 25 -23.34 6.81 -29.61
N SER A 26 -24.11 5.80 -30.00
CA SER A 26 -23.69 4.45 -30.35
C SER A 26 -22.37 4.40 -31.14
N VAL A 27 -21.33 3.86 -30.52
CA VAL A 27 -20.06 3.48 -31.15
C VAL A 27 -20.22 2.04 -31.69
N PRO A 28 -19.72 1.72 -32.89
CA PRO A 28 -19.85 0.37 -33.47
C PRO A 28 -19.19 -0.71 -32.58
N HIS A 29 -19.83 -1.89 -32.54
CA HIS A 29 -19.59 -3.08 -31.70
C HIS A 29 -18.20 -3.75 -31.76
N GLN A 30 -17.11 -3.03 -32.06
CA GLN A 30 -15.76 -3.62 -32.15
C GLN A 30 -14.74 -3.08 -31.13
N ALA A 31 -15.15 -2.24 -30.15
CA ALA A 31 -14.25 -1.70 -29.13
C ALA A 31 -14.35 -2.37 -27.74
N GLU A 32 -15.20 -3.39 -27.57
CA GLU A 32 -15.45 -4.04 -26.28
C GLU A 32 -14.40 -5.07 -25.84
N SER A 33 -13.39 -5.35 -26.67
CA SER A 33 -12.39 -6.40 -26.39
C SER A 33 -11.16 -5.93 -25.60
N TYR A 34 -11.09 -4.66 -25.16
CA TYR A 34 -9.88 -4.09 -24.55
C TYR A 34 -10.08 -3.32 -23.24
N LEU A 35 -11.17 -3.54 -22.49
CA LEU A 35 -11.10 -3.24 -21.06
C LEU A 35 -10.30 -4.37 -20.39
N PRO A 36 -9.08 -4.10 -19.86
CA PRO A 36 -8.29 -5.14 -19.24
C PRO A 36 -9.10 -5.77 -18.10
N ARG A 37 -9.23 -7.11 -18.11
CA ARG A 37 -10.02 -7.89 -17.15
C ARG A 37 -9.64 -7.67 -15.67
N SER A 38 -8.53 -6.98 -15.39
CA SER A 38 -7.99 -6.70 -14.05
C SER A 38 -8.33 -5.31 -13.50
N VAL A 39 -9.01 -4.43 -14.25
CA VAL A 39 -9.19 -3.02 -13.87
C VAL A 39 -10.04 -2.81 -12.61
N LEU A 40 -10.98 -3.72 -12.30
CA LEU A 40 -11.87 -3.51 -11.15
C LEU A 40 -11.13 -3.45 -9.81
N GLY A 41 -10.08 -4.23 -9.61
CA GLY A 41 -9.53 -4.36 -8.27
C GLY A 41 -8.63 -3.22 -7.83
N GLN A 42 -7.73 -2.72 -8.68
CA GLN A 42 -6.90 -1.56 -8.30
C GLN A 42 -7.74 -0.30 -8.04
N ALA A 43 -8.73 -0.03 -8.90
CA ALA A 43 -9.65 1.09 -8.69
C ALA A 43 -10.39 0.95 -7.36
N THR A 44 -10.89 -0.25 -7.05
CA THR A 44 -11.55 -0.56 -5.76
C THR A 44 -10.64 -0.28 -4.57
N LEU A 45 -9.38 -0.71 -4.62
CA LEU A 45 -8.41 -0.50 -3.53
C LEU A 45 -8.07 0.98 -3.32
N TRP A 46 -7.91 1.74 -4.39
CA TRP A 46 -7.68 3.18 -4.31
C TRP A 46 -8.92 3.92 -3.80
N SER A 47 -10.11 3.61 -4.33
CA SER A 47 -11.37 4.18 -3.85
C SER A 47 -11.61 3.87 -2.38
N PHE A 48 -11.27 2.67 -1.92
CA PHE A 48 -11.31 2.31 -0.51
C PHE A 48 -10.41 3.22 0.32
N LEU A 49 -9.12 3.28 0.00
CA LEU A 49 -8.16 4.12 0.73
C LEU A 49 -8.63 5.58 0.78
N THR A 50 -8.98 6.14 -0.37
CA THR A 50 -9.41 7.54 -0.49
C THR A 50 -10.65 7.82 0.34
N SER A 51 -11.67 6.96 0.27
CA SER A 51 -12.90 7.13 1.05
C SER A 51 -12.64 7.02 2.55
N SER A 52 -11.82 6.06 2.98
CA SER A 52 -11.45 5.89 4.40
C SER A 52 -10.69 7.10 4.95
N LEU A 53 -9.76 7.65 4.17
CA LEU A 53 -9.02 8.86 4.56
C LEU A 53 -9.94 10.09 4.60
N PHE A 54 -10.83 10.26 3.62
CA PHE A 54 -11.79 11.36 3.62
C PHE A 54 -12.78 11.26 4.78
N ALA A 55 -13.32 10.07 5.06
CA ALA A 55 -14.17 9.82 6.22
C ALA A 55 -13.46 10.22 7.52
N LYS A 56 -12.15 9.95 7.61
CA LYS A 56 -11.34 10.31 8.77
C LYS A 56 -11.05 11.80 8.87
N SER A 57 -10.79 12.49 7.77
CA SER A 57 -10.41 13.91 7.76
C SER A 57 -11.60 14.88 7.75
N LEU A 58 -12.71 14.49 7.14
CA LEU A 58 -13.91 15.31 6.94
C LEU A 58 -15.07 14.74 7.76
N THR A 59 -14.83 14.55 9.07
CA THR A 59 -15.59 13.77 10.08
C THR A 59 -17.12 13.94 10.11
N THR A 60 -17.69 14.83 9.31
CA THR A 60 -19.14 15.09 9.20
C THR A 60 -19.81 14.45 7.98
N ASN A 61 -19.07 13.91 7.01
CA ASN A 61 -19.67 13.35 5.79
C ASN A 61 -19.82 11.83 5.87
N GLN A 62 -21.02 11.39 6.26
CA GLN A 62 -21.40 9.97 6.36
C GLN A 62 -21.22 9.21 5.04
N THR A 63 -21.34 9.88 3.90
CA THR A 63 -21.22 9.27 2.56
C THR A 63 -19.87 8.56 2.38
N TYR A 64 -18.77 9.20 2.79
CA TYR A 64 -17.44 8.61 2.64
C TYR A 64 -17.22 7.44 3.60
N PHE A 65 -17.78 7.53 4.81
CA PHE A 65 -17.73 6.45 5.78
C PHE A 65 -18.49 5.21 5.29
N ASP A 66 -19.72 5.39 4.83
CA ASP A 66 -20.55 4.29 4.30
C ASP A 66 -19.91 3.65 3.06
N LEU A 67 -19.35 4.47 2.15
CA LEU A 67 -18.65 3.98 0.97
C LEU A 67 -17.40 3.19 1.37
N ALA A 68 -16.60 3.69 2.31
CA ALA A 68 -15.42 2.99 2.81
C ALA A 68 -15.79 1.66 3.46
N GLN A 69 -16.85 1.62 4.27
CA GLN A 69 -17.34 0.40 4.92
C GLN A 69 -17.81 -0.64 3.90
N GLN A 70 -18.60 -0.24 2.90
CA GLN A 70 -19.08 -1.12 1.83
C GLN A 70 -17.91 -1.67 1.01
N THR A 71 -16.94 -0.81 0.67
CA THR A 71 -15.77 -1.22 -0.11
C THR A 71 -14.86 -2.15 0.71
N TYR A 72 -14.72 -1.91 2.02
CA TYR A 72 -13.99 -2.82 2.91
C TYR A 72 -14.62 -4.21 2.96
N LEU A 73 -15.95 -4.29 3.08
CA LEU A 73 -16.66 -5.57 3.06
C LEU A 73 -16.47 -6.31 1.73
N LEU A 74 -16.45 -5.59 0.60
CA LEU A 74 -16.12 -6.19 -0.69
C LEU A 74 -14.69 -6.76 -0.68
N ILE A 75 -13.71 -5.97 -0.23
CA ILE A 75 -12.31 -6.40 -0.15
C ILE A 75 -12.18 -7.64 0.74
N GLN A 76 -12.74 -7.63 1.94
CA GLN A 76 -12.69 -8.75 2.88
C GLN A 76 -13.29 -10.03 2.30
N ASN A 77 -14.41 -9.91 1.58
CA ASN A 77 -15.12 -11.09 1.08
C ASN A 77 -14.58 -11.62 -0.25
N GLN A 78 -13.94 -10.77 -1.04
CA GLN A 78 -13.59 -11.11 -2.43
C GLN A 78 -12.11 -10.98 -2.74
N PHE A 79 -11.34 -10.18 -1.98
CA PHE A 79 -9.96 -9.85 -2.34
C PHE A 79 -8.94 -10.37 -1.32
N VAL A 80 -9.35 -10.59 -0.06
CA VAL A 80 -8.50 -11.20 0.95
C VAL A 80 -8.38 -12.69 0.69
N THR A 81 -7.15 -13.19 0.60
CA THR A 81 -6.84 -14.62 0.44
C THR A 81 -6.81 -15.33 1.80
N ASP A 82 -6.72 -16.66 1.78
CA ASP A 82 -6.60 -17.46 3.00
C ASP A 82 -5.31 -17.16 3.80
N ASP A 83 -4.26 -16.70 3.12
CA ASP A 83 -3.00 -16.23 3.74
C ASP A 83 -3.07 -14.78 4.25
N PHE A 84 -4.26 -14.18 4.27
CA PHE A 84 -4.51 -12.80 4.67
C PHE A 84 -3.74 -11.76 3.85
N THR A 85 -3.44 -12.09 2.59
CA THR A 85 -2.93 -11.13 1.60
C THR A 85 -4.07 -10.55 0.77
N VAL A 86 -3.83 -9.47 0.03
CA VAL A 86 -4.85 -8.84 -0.79
C VAL A 86 -4.50 -8.96 -2.27
N GLN A 87 -5.36 -9.62 -3.02
CA GLN A 87 -5.24 -9.70 -4.47
C GLN A 87 -5.74 -8.43 -5.16
N GLY A 88 -5.25 -8.19 -6.37
CA GLY A 88 -5.45 -6.95 -7.10
C GLY A 88 -6.77 -6.87 -7.85
N GLY A 89 -7.69 -7.82 -7.66
CA GLY A 89 -9.01 -7.84 -8.28
C GLY A 89 -9.60 -9.23 -8.46
N ILE A 90 -10.77 -9.28 -9.09
CA ILE A 90 -11.50 -10.49 -9.44
C ILE A 90 -11.70 -10.57 -10.96
N ASP A 91 -11.67 -11.77 -11.51
CA ASP A 91 -12.07 -12.04 -12.89
C ASP A 91 -13.60 -12.07 -12.96
N VAL A 92 -14.20 -11.19 -13.76
CA VAL A 92 -15.66 -10.99 -13.80
C VAL A 92 -16.42 -12.21 -14.35
N LYS A 93 -15.76 -13.10 -15.11
CA LYS A 93 -16.39 -14.27 -15.72
C LYS A 93 -16.43 -15.46 -14.77
N THR A 94 -15.33 -15.66 -14.05
CA THR A 94 -15.14 -16.79 -13.13
C THR A 94 -15.44 -16.42 -11.68
N CYS A 95 -15.54 -15.12 -11.41
CA CYS A 95 -15.60 -14.53 -10.08
C CYS A 95 -14.41 -14.94 -9.18
N ASN A 96 -13.35 -15.52 -9.76
CA ASN A 96 -12.13 -15.93 -9.07
C ASN A 96 -11.21 -14.74 -8.83
N GLY A 97 -10.40 -14.85 -7.79
CA GLY A 97 -9.32 -13.90 -7.56
C GLY A 97 -8.33 -13.87 -8.71
N THR A 98 -7.77 -12.69 -8.96
CA THR A 98 -6.62 -12.55 -9.86
C THR A 98 -5.34 -12.98 -9.15
N ASN A 99 -4.38 -13.54 -9.88
CA ASN A 99 -3.05 -13.88 -9.33
C ASN A 99 -2.17 -12.64 -9.05
N ASN A 100 -2.75 -11.44 -9.07
CA ASN A 100 -2.03 -10.19 -8.82
C ASN A 100 -1.96 -9.89 -7.32
N ILE A 101 -1.18 -10.69 -6.59
CA ILE A 101 -0.99 -10.57 -5.14
C ILE A 101 0.34 -9.86 -4.89
N VAL A 102 0.28 -8.56 -4.67
CA VAL A 102 1.47 -7.69 -4.52
C VAL A 102 1.42 -6.87 -3.23
N PRO A 103 2.58 -6.49 -2.66
CA PRO A 103 2.67 -5.69 -1.43
C PRO A 103 1.81 -4.42 -1.45
N MET A 104 1.69 -3.76 -2.61
CA MET A 104 0.85 -2.57 -2.77
C MET A 104 -0.59 -2.79 -2.30
N ASN A 105 -1.21 -3.90 -2.70
CA ASN A 105 -2.63 -4.13 -2.45
C ASN A 105 -2.91 -4.29 -0.96
N SER A 106 -2.08 -5.08 -0.27
CA SER A 106 -2.14 -5.22 1.18
C SER A 106 -1.82 -3.90 1.87
N GLY A 107 -0.83 -3.15 1.40
CA GLY A 107 -0.51 -1.82 1.94
C GLY A 107 -1.68 -0.84 1.88
N LEU A 108 -2.30 -0.69 0.71
CA LEU A 108 -3.47 0.20 0.54
C LEU A 108 -4.63 -0.24 1.44
N THR A 109 -4.86 -1.55 1.56
CA THR A 109 -5.93 -2.11 2.40
C THR A 109 -5.66 -1.90 3.88
N ILE A 110 -4.44 -2.18 4.36
CA ILE A 110 -4.04 -1.97 5.76
C ILE A 110 -4.19 -0.49 6.14
N GLU A 111 -3.77 0.42 5.27
CA GLU A 111 -3.88 1.85 5.54
C GLU A 111 -5.33 2.32 5.59
N GLY A 112 -6.15 1.94 4.59
CA GLY A 112 -7.56 2.28 4.56
C GLY A 112 -8.32 1.68 5.75
N ALA A 113 -8.03 0.42 6.10
CA ALA A 113 -8.63 -0.25 7.24
C ALA A 113 -8.19 0.40 8.57
N THR A 114 -6.93 0.77 8.70
CA THR A 114 -6.44 1.52 9.87
C THR A 114 -7.14 2.88 10.01
N ALA A 115 -7.43 3.56 8.90
CA ALA A 115 -8.21 4.80 8.97
C ALA A 115 -9.65 4.55 9.45
N LEU A 116 -10.28 3.48 8.98
CA LEU A 116 -11.62 3.08 9.43
C LEU A 116 -11.68 2.62 10.88
N SER A 117 -10.69 1.86 11.38
CA SER A 117 -10.69 1.35 12.78
C SER A 117 -10.71 2.47 13.81
N ILE A 118 -10.15 3.64 13.47
CA ILE A 118 -10.17 4.83 14.32
C ILE A 118 -11.59 5.41 14.42
N LEU A 119 -12.37 5.32 13.34
CA LEU A 119 -13.74 5.84 13.27
C LEU A 119 -14.76 4.87 13.85
N GLN A 120 -14.55 3.57 13.65
CA GLN A 120 -15.43 2.50 14.10
C GLN A 120 -14.62 1.39 14.77
N PRO A 121 -14.17 1.60 16.01
CA PRO A 121 -13.43 0.58 16.74
C PRO A 121 -14.35 -0.62 17.02
N SER A 122 -13.97 -1.80 16.56
CA SER A 122 -14.63 -3.06 16.93
C SER A 122 -13.62 -4.20 16.98
N ASN A 123 -13.88 -5.21 17.83
CA ASN A 123 -12.95 -6.31 18.04
C ASN A 123 -12.73 -7.13 16.76
N SER A 124 -13.80 -7.47 16.05
CA SER A 124 -13.71 -8.23 14.80
C SER A 124 -12.98 -7.47 13.70
N PHE A 125 -13.17 -6.16 13.62
CA PHE A 125 -12.42 -5.31 12.68
C PHE A 125 -10.93 -5.27 13.02
N ASN A 126 -10.60 -5.11 14.30
CA ASN A 126 -9.21 -5.10 14.76
C ASN A 126 -8.51 -6.44 14.53
N GLU A 127 -9.20 -7.55 14.73
CA GLU A 127 -8.70 -8.89 14.45
C GLU A 127 -8.42 -9.08 12.94
N SER A 128 -9.36 -8.70 12.08
CA SER A 128 -9.18 -8.71 10.63
C SER A 128 -7.96 -7.87 10.20
N LEU A 129 -7.77 -6.69 10.80
CA LEU A 129 -6.62 -5.83 10.54
C LEU A 129 -5.30 -6.44 11.05
N ILE A 130 -5.29 -7.09 12.20
CA ILE A 130 -4.13 -7.84 12.72
C ILE A 130 -3.75 -8.97 11.76
N ASN A 131 -4.73 -9.69 11.23
CA ASN A 131 -4.51 -10.77 10.28
C ASN A 131 -3.94 -10.23 8.97
N LEU A 132 -4.48 -9.13 8.43
CA LEU A 132 -3.93 -8.46 7.24
C LEU A 132 -2.47 -8.02 7.44
N VAL A 133 -2.16 -7.42 8.58
CA VAL A 133 -0.79 -7.00 8.91
C VAL A 133 0.14 -8.20 9.01
N SER A 134 -0.31 -9.27 9.66
CA SER A 134 0.45 -10.50 9.81
C SER A 134 0.69 -11.17 8.46
N GLY A 135 -0.35 -11.42 7.66
CA GLY A 135 -0.24 -11.97 6.32
C GLY A 135 0.73 -11.17 5.45
N ALA A 136 0.63 -9.84 5.50
CA ALA A 136 1.51 -8.98 4.72
C ALA A 136 3.00 -9.15 5.06
N ILE A 137 3.38 -9.20 6.35
CA ILE A 137 4.79 -9.35 6.75
C ILE A 137 5.29 -10.81 6.65
N LEU A 138 4.39 -11.78 6.62
CA LEU A 138 4.72 -13.22 6.57
C LEU A 138 4.78 -13.79 5.15
N THR A 139 4.34 -13.05 4.14
CA THR A 139 4.33 -13.52 2.75
C THR A 139 5.76 -13.66 2.22
N ALA A 140 6.30 -14.89 2.25
CA ALA A 140 7.70 -15.15 1.92
C ALA A 140 8.10 -14.70 0.50
N GLU A 141 7.19 -14.78 -0.45
CA GLU A 141 7.42 -14.40 -1.85
C GLU A 141 7.79 -12.92 -2.02
N TRP A 142 7.32 -12.05 -1.11
CA TRP A 142 7.60 -10.62 -1.15
C TRP A 142 8.97 -10.25 -0.57
N HIS A 143 9.66 -11.21 0.04
CA HIS A 143 10.89 -10.97 0.78
C HIS A 143 12.07 -11.72 0.20
N PHE A 144 13.25 -11.13 0.32
CA PHE A 144 14.50 -11.89 0.26
C PHE A 144 14.68 -12.65 1.58
N GLY A 145 15.54 -13.67 1.58
CA GLY A 145 15.81 -14.49 2.79
C GLY A 145 16.37 -13.70 3.98
N ASN A 146 16.75 -12.43 3.77
CA ASN A 146 17.19 -11.51 4.81
C ASN A 146 16.07 -10.60 5.38
N GLY A 147 14.83 -10.78 4.94
CA GLY A 147 13.66 -10.00 5.37
C GLY A 147 13.47 -8.67 4.63
N ILE A 148 14.34 -8.32 3.67
CA ILE A 148 14.18 -7.11 2.85
C ILE A 148 13.10 -7.35 1.79
N LEU A 149 12.20 -6.38 1.60
CA LEU A 149 11.19 -6.45 0.53
C LEU A 149 11.84 -6.47 -0.85
N ARG A 150 11.31 -7.33 -1.72
CA ARG A 150 11.69 -7.40 -3.14
C ARG A 150 11.08 -6.22 -3.89
N SER A 151 11.76 -5.07 -3.91
CA SER A 151 11.27 -3.88 -4.60
C SER A 151 11.48 -3.91 -6.14
N GLY A 152 12.32 -4.81 -6.67
CA GLY A 152 12.74 -4.85 -8.09
C GLY A 152 11.78 -5.51 -9.09
N GLY A 153 10.48 -5.51 -8.82
CA GLY A 153 9.47 -6.15 -9.68
C GLY A 153 8.08 -6.28 -9.04
N TYR A 154 8.01 -6.11 -7.71
CA TYR A 154 6.76 -6.09 -6.97
C TYR A 154 6.36 -4.64 -6.68
N GLN A 155 5.25 -4.22 -7.27
CA GLN A 155 4.71 -2.87 -7.07
C GLN A 155 4.40 -2.62 -5.58
N GLY A 156 4.78 -1.43 -5.10
CA GLY A 156 4.30 -0.87 -3.83
C GLY A 156 4.98 -1.34 -2.54
N ALA A 157 6.24 -1.78 -2.58
CA ALA A 157 7.03 -2.04 -1.36
C ALA A 157 6.99 -0.84 -0.38
N GLY A 158 7.21 0.38 -0.87
CA GLY A 158 7.09 1.60 -0.05
C GLY A 158 5.68 1.85 0.49
N SER A 159 4.64 1.53 -0.28
CA SER A 159 3.24 1.64 0.15
C SER A 159 2.93 0.71 1.32
N MET A 160 3.42 -0.53 1.27
CA MET A 160 3.28 -1.49 2.36
C MET A 160 3.98 -0.99 3.64
N VAL A 161 5.25 -0.58 3.55
CA VAL A 161 6.02 -0.10 4.72
C VAL A 161 5.35 1.14 5.34
N ARG A 162 4.86 2.06 4.51
CA ARG A 162 4.11 3.24 4.95
C ARG A 162 2.82 2.85 5.71
N ALA A 163 2.06 1.91 5.16
CA ALA A 163 0.83 1.43 5.78
C ALA A 163 1.10 0.78 7.14
N LEU A 164 2.14 -0.03 7.24
CA LEU A 164 2.58 -0.66 8.49
C LEU A 164 2.98 0.38 9.54
N ALA A 165 3.66 1.46 9.17
CA ALA A 165 3.99 2.54 10.09
C ALA A 165 2.75 3.30 10.59
N ILE A 166 1.74 3.46 9.72
CA ILE A 166 0.46 4.07 10.11
C ILE A 166 -0.27 3.17 11.10
N TRP A 167 -0.39 1.88 10.80
CA TRP A 167 -0.96 0.88 11.69
C TRP A 167 -0.22 0.82 13.04
N HIS A 168 1.11 0.77 13.01
CA HIS A 168 1.96 0.72 14.21
C HIS A 168 1.65 1.89 15.16
N LYS A 169 1.50 3.11 14.61
CA LYS A 169 1.19 4.31 15.40
C LYS A 169 -0.14 4.18 16.14
N THR A 170 -1.13 3.53 15.52
CA THR A 170 -2.50 3.43 16.05
C THR A 170 -2.74 2.16 16.86
N ALA A 171 -1.92 1.14 16.67
CA ALA A 171 -2.08 -0.15 17.33
C ALA A 171 -1.79 -0.04 18.84
N SER A 172 -2.64 -0.71 19.63
CA SER A 172 -2.37 -0.99 21.04
C SER A 172 -1.08 -1.78 21.19
N ALA A 173 -0.43 -1.66 22.35
CA ALA A 173 0.80 -2.42 22.64
C ALA A 173 0.54 -3.93 22.48
N SER A 174 1.22 -4.55 21.52
CA SER A 174 1.11 -5.97 21.21
C SER A 174 2.46 -6.52 20.78
N ALA A 175 2.63 -7.85 20.82
CA ALA A 175 3.83 -8.48 20.29
C ALA A 175 4.00 -8.20 18.79
N LEU A 176 2.90 -8.21 18.02
CA LEU A 176 2.89 -7.86 16.60
C LEU A 176 3.37 -6.43 16.35
N LYS A 177 3.01 -5.47 17.21
CA LYS A 177 3.50 -4.09 17.11
C LYS A 177 5.03 -4.02 17.13
N LYS A 178 5.68 -4.76 18.05
CA LYS A 178 7.14 -4.87 18.12
C LYS A 178 7.75 -5.56 16.90
N VAL A 179 7.08 -6.60 16.39
CA VAL A 179 7.50 -7.28 15.15
C VAL A 179 7.47 -6.31 13.98
N VAL A 180 6.40 -5.52 13.84
CA VAL A 180 6.27 -4.50 12.79
C VAL A 180 7.32 -3.39 12.94
N GLU A 181 7.62 -2.95 14.16
CA GLU A 181 8.71 -2.00 14.42
C GLU A 181 10.06 -2.53 13.94
N GLY A 182 10.40 -3.77 14.29
CA GLY A 182 11.61 -4.43 13.81
C GLY A 182 11.63 -4.60 12.29
N TYR A 183 10.50 -4.99 11.71
CA TYR A 183 10.33 -5.15 10.27
C TYR A 183 10.60 -3.84 9.51
N ILE A 184 9.97 -2.73 9.90
CA ILE A 184 10.18 -1.42 9.28
C ILE A 184 11.63 -0.97 9.48
N SER A 185 12.22 -1.20 10.65
CA SER A 185 13.62 -0.85 10.94
C SER A 185 14.60 -1.53 9.96
N ILE A 186 14.36 -2.79 9.61
CA ILE A 186 15.13 -3.53 8.59
C ILE A 186 15.03 -2.86 7.21
N GLN A 187 13.83 -2.40 6.81
CA GLN A 187 13.65 -1.76 5.49
C GLN A 187 14.35 -0.39 5.43
N VAL A 188 14.23 0.41 6.50
CA VAL A 188 14.81 1.76 6.55
C VAL A 188 16.34 1.70 6.66
N GLY A 189 16.85 0.79 7.48
CA GLY A 189 18.22 0.85 7.99
C GLY A 189 18.36 1.77 9.20
N TRP A 190 17.31 1.89 10.03
CA TRP A 190 17.36 2.73 11.22
C TRP A 190 17.99 1.99 12.39
N GLN A 191 18.98 2.61 13.03
CA GLN A 191 19.60 2.10 14.25
C GLN A 191 18.71 2.46 15.45
N LEU A 192 18.14 1.46 16.12
CA LEU A 192 17.32 1.67 17.33
C LEU A 192 18.14 2.45 18.39
N PRO A 193 17.57 3.48 19.05
CA PRO A 193 18.27 4.25 20.07
C PRO A 193 18.66 3.35 21.26
N SER A 194 19.96 3.06 21.37
CA SER A 194 20.83 2.68 22.52
C SER A 194 20.33 1.84 23.72
N GLY A 195 19.06 1.46 23.83
CA GLY A 195 18.51 0.60 24.88
C GLY A 195 18.16 -0.82 24.42
N TYR A 196 17.90 -1.01 23.12
CA TYR A 196 17.87 -2.33 22.50
C TYR A 196 19.25 -2.62 21.89
N ARG A 197 20.12 -3.25 22.68
CA ARG A 197 21.35 -3.86 22.15
C ARG A 197 20.96 -5.05 21.27
N VAL A 198 20.61 -4.78 20.01
CA VAL A 198 20.84 -5.78 18.97
C VAL A 198 22.35 -5.79 18.78
N LEU A 199 22.99 -6.80 19.38
CA LEU A 199 24.41 -7.08 19.25
C LEU A 199 24.70 -7.46 17.81
N SER A 200 24.91 -6.48 16.94
CA SER A 200 25.68 -6.72 15.73
C SER A 200 26.35 -5.42 15.28
N HIS A 201 27.67 -5.50 15.24
CA HIS A 201 28.58 -4.48 14.71
C HIS A 201 28.47 -4.31 13.18
N ASP A 202 27.56 -5.03 12.53
CA ASP A 202 27.31 -4.91 11.10
C ASP A 202 26.24 -3.86 10.80
N ARG A 203 26.71 -2.62 10.68
CA ARG A 203 26.06 -1.46 10.04
C ARG A 203 25.61 -1.71 8.58
N LYS A 204 25.47 -2.96 8.14
CA LYS A 204 25.40 -3.40 6.74
C LYS A 204 23.97 -3.68 6.24
N TYR A 205 22.97 -3.70 7.12
CA TYR A 205 21.57 -3.98 6.77
C TYR A 205 20.72 -2.71 6.61
N ASN A 206 21.31 -1.67 6.01
CA ASN A 206 20.58 -0.46 5.64
C ASN A 206 20.03 -0.62 4.22
N ALA A 207 18.85 -1.22 4.07
CA ALA A 207 18.32 -1.57 2.75
C ALA A 207 18.13 -0.33 1.87
N VAL A 208 17.31 0.64 2.32
CA VAL A 208 17.11 1.90 1.57
C VAL A 208 18.29 2.86 1.70
N LEU A 209 18.80 3.11 2.91
CA LEU A 209 19.85 4.11 3.13
C LEU A 209 21.25 3.68 2.70
N GLY A 210 21.56 2.38 2.74
CA GLY A 210 22.93 1.87 2.52
C GLY A 210 23.10 1.02 1.27
N LYS A 211 22.03 0.49 0.67
CA LYS A 211 22.10 -0.36 -0.54
C LYS A 211 21.34 0.21 -1.72
N ALA A 212 20.17 0.81 -1.49
CA ALA A 212 19.35 1.40 -2.54
C ALA A 212 19.78 2.83 -2.91
N LYS A 213 20.58 3.51 -2.07
CA LYS A 213 21.01 4.89 -2.32
C LYS A 213 22.29 4.92 -3.16
N ASP A 214 22.34 5.82 -4.13
CA ASP A 214 23.59 6.20 -4.79
C ASP A 214 24.57 6.81 -3.76
N PRO A 215 25.81 6.28 -3.61
CA PRO A 215 26.79 6.81 -2.66
C PRO A 215 27.18 8.27 -2.92
N GLN A 216 27.07 8.74 -4.17
CA GLN A 216 27.51 10.08 -4.58
C GLN A 216 26.36 11.08 -4.69
N GLY A 217 25.12 10.63 -4.51
CA GLY A 217 23.93 11.42 -4.79
C GLY A 217 22.76 11.11 -3.86
N ASN A 218 21.58 11.60 -4.24
CA ASN A 218 20.32 11.33 -3.54
C ASN A 218 19.34 10.59 -4.44
N ILE A 219 19.87 9.73 -5.31
CA ILE A 219 19.07 8.87 -6.18
C ILE A 219 18.90 7.52 -5.46
N TYR A 220 17.65 7.08 -5.34
CA TYR A 220 17.29 5.79 -4.77
C TYR A 220 16.87 4.79 -5.86
N GLY A 221 17.27 3.54 -5.72
CA GLY A 221 17.02 2.46 -6.67
C GLY A 221 15.84 1.59 -6.26
N SER A 222 15.26 0.91 -7.24
CA SER A 222 14.20 -0.07 -7.04
C SER A 222 14.69 -1.37 -6.39
N SER A 223 16.01 -1.62 -6.30
CA SER A 223 16.57 -2.73 -5.54
C SER A 223 17.09 -2.26 -4.18
N TRP A 224 16.54 -2.81 -3.09
CA TRP A 224 17.00 -2.50 -1.73
C TRP A 224 18.07 -3.46 -1.20
N ILE A 225 18.48 -4.43 -2.01
CA ILE A 225 19.64 -5.29 -1.76
C ILE A 225 20.87 -4.85 -2.55
N GLY A 226 20.74 -3.79 -3.35
CA GLY A 226 21.76 -3.29 -4.25
C GLY A 226 21.76 -3.99 -5.63
N PRO A 227 22.73 -3.64 -6.50
CA PRO A 227 23.68 -2.55 -6.33
C PRO A 227 23.00 -1.17 -6.34
N SER A 228 23.72 -0.13 -5.93
CA SER A 228 23.22 1.26 -5.97
C SER A 228 22.77 1.65 -7.39
N PRO A 229 21.71 2.48 -7.51
CA PRO A 229 21.19 2.90 -8.80
C PRO A 229 22.21 3.76 -9.54
N ARG A 230 22.14 3.71 -10.88
CA ARG A 230 22.84 4.65 -11.76
C ARG A 230 21.91 5.71 -12.35
N ASP A 231 20.65 5.35 -12.52
CA ASP A 231 19.64 6.18 -13.17
C ASP A 231 18.51 6.52 -12.23
N TYR A 232 17.94 7.71 -12.43
CA TYR A 232 16.77 8.17 -11.70
C TYR A 232 15.52 7.38 -12.09
N GLN A 233 14.84 6.82 -11.09
CA GLN A 233 13.54 6.16 -11.23
C GLN A 233 12.55 6.82 -10.28
N ALA A 234 11.48 7.40 -10.81
CA ALA A 234 10.52 8.20 -10.03
C ALA A 234 9.75 7.36 -9.00
N ASP A 235 9.35 6.16 -9.39
CA ASP A 235 8.71 5.16 -8.54
C ASP A 235 9.65 4.68 -7.42
N ALA A 236 10.93 4.46 -7.73
CA ALA A 236 11.94 4.13 -6.73
C ALA A 236 12.13 5.26 -5.71
N GLN A 237 12.14 6.53 -6.16
CA GLN A 237 12.21 7.68 -5.24
C GLN A 237 10.99 7.73 -4.32
N ALA A 238 9.78 7.60 -4.88
CA ALA A 238 8.55 7.65 -4.11
C ALA A 238 8.48 6.51 -3.08
N SER A 239 8.92 5.32 -3.48
CA SER A 239 9.03 4.15 -2.60
C SER A 239 10.03 4.41 -1.46
N ALA A 240 11.23 4.91 -1.79
CA ALA A 240 12.25 5.24 -0.80
C ALA A 240 11.78 6.30 0.20
N ILE A 241 11.16 7.40 -0.28
CA ILE A 241 10.61 8.45 0.58
C ILE A 241 9.56 7.87 1.53
N SER A 242 8.68 6.99 1.03
CA SER A 242 7.65 6.34 1.86
C SER A 242 8.26 5.53 3.01
N VAL A 243 9.33 4.79 2.73
CA VAL A 243 10.07 4.02 3.74
C VAL A 243 10.78 4.94 4.73
N LEU A 244 11.49 5.97 4.25
CA LEU A 244 12.21 6.90 5.12
C LEU A 244 11.27 7.64 6.06
N LEU A 245 10.10 8.09 5.57
CA LEU A 245 9.06 8.70 6.40
C LEU A 245 8.48 7.71 7.42
N ALA A 246 8.31 6.44 7.05
CA ALA A 246 7.91 5.39 7.98
C ALA A 246 8.93 5.23 9.11
N GLY A 247 10.24 5.24 8.80
CA GLY A 247 11.31 5.21 9.79
C GLY A 247 11.29 6.39 10.76
N ILE A 248 11.12 7.61 10.25
CA ILE A 248 11.01 8.81 11.09
C ILE A 248 9.84 8.68 12.08
N ARG A 249 8.69 8.20 11.61
CA ARG A 249 7.50 8.00 12.46
C ARG A 249 7.71 6.99 13.59
N LEU A 250 8.61 6.03 13.43
CA LEU A 250 8.97 5.12 14.52
C LEU A 250 9.80 5.82 15.60
N GLY A 251 10.67 6.75 15.22
CA GLY A 251 11.49 7.53 16.17
C GLY A 251 10.65 8.35 17.13
N ASP A 252 9.53 8.92 16.67
CA ASP A 252 8.63 9.74 17.47
C ASP A 252 7.92 8.96 18.60
N SER A 253 7.82 7.63 18.50
CA SER A 253 7.15 6.79 19.51
C SER A 253 7.85 6.76 20.88
N ASN A 254 9.15 7.12 20.92
CA ASN A 254 9.99 6.93 22.10
C ASN A 254 10.10 8.17 23.00
N GLY A 255 9.28 9.21 22.80
CA GLY A 255 9.11 10.34 23.73
C GLY A 255 10.34 11.23 23.94
N LYS A 256 11.52 10.83 23.48
CA LYS A 256 12.66 11.71 23.29
C LYS A 256 12.47 12.41 21.97
N ALA A 257 11.80 13.56 22.03
CA ALA A 257 11.99 14.59 21.01
C ALA A 257 13.50 14.66 20.74
N LEU A 258 13.90 14.33 19.51
CA LEU A 258 15.23 14.67 19.06
C LEU A 258 15.33 16.18 19.25
N THR A 259 16.05 16.61 20.28
CA THR A 259 16.59 17.96 20.39
C THR A 259 17.65 18.09 19.30
N SER A 260 17.21 18.01 18.04
CA SER A 260 17.92 18.58 16.93
C SER A 260 18.00 20.07 17.25
N PRO A 261 19.19 20.69 17.30
CA PRO A 261 19.27 22.13 17.43
C PRO A 261 18.46 22.70 16.27
N ALA A 262 17.32 23.29 16.61
CA ALA A 262 16.44 23.90 15.63
C ALA A 262 17.30 24.83 14.77
N PRO A 263 17.31 24.70 13.43
CA PRO A 263 17.84 25.76 12.61
C PRO A 263 17.07 27.01 13.03
N SER A 264 17.80 28.03 13.50
CA SER A 264 17.21 29.29 13.93
C SER A 264 16.18 29.70 12.90
N PRO A 265 14.94 30.05 13.32
CA PRO A 265 13.84 30.27 12.41
C PRO A 265 14.23 31.37 11.42
N THR A 266 14.63 30.96 10.21
CA THR A 266 14.70 31.88 9.10
C THR A 266 13.26 32.28 8.89
N LYS A 267 12.94 33.55 9.18
CA LYS A 267 11.60 34.12 9.04
C LYS A 267 11.11 33.81 7.63
N LEU A 268 10.35 32.72 7.49
CA LEU A 268 9.66 32.41 6.26
C LEU A 268 8.59 33.49 6.12
N SER A 269 8.80 34.37 5.15
CA SER A 269 7.85 35.43 4.84
C SER A 269 6.49 34.79 4.66
N VAL A 270 5.53 35.18 5.49
CA VAL A 270 4.12 34.75 5.43
C VAL A 270 3.56 34.91 4.00
N GLY A 271 4.13 35.83 3.20
CA GLY A 271 3.81 36.00 1.78
C GLY A 271 4.09 34.77 0.90
N ALA A 272 5.08 33.93 1.22
CA ALA A 272 5.41 32.75 0.39
C ALA A 272 4.37 31.62 0.54
N ILE A 273 3.81 31.43 1.75
CA ILE A 273 2.79 30.40 2.01
C ILE A 273 1.44 30.83 1.43
N VAL A 274 1.10 32.12 1.53
CA VAL A 274 -0.14 32.67 0.93
C VAL A 274 -0.08 32.64 -0.61
N GLY A 275 1.10 32.83 -1.21
CA GLY A 275 1.29 32.76 -2.66
C GLY A 275 1.02 31.38 -3.27
N VAL A 276 1.41 30.29 -2.57
CA VAL A 276 1.22 28.92 -3.08
C VAL A 276 -0.25 28.49 -3.07
N VAL A 277 -1.01 28.90 -2.06
CA VAL A 277 -2.44 28.54 -1.95
C VAL A 277 -3.28 29.31 -2.97
N LEU A 278 -3.00 30.59 -3.19
CA LEU A 278 -3.71 31.38 -4.21
C LEU A 278 -3.33 30.94 -5.65
N GLY A 279 -2.06 30.56 -5.86
CA GLY A 279 -1.60 30.04 -7.14
C GLY A 279 -2.27 28.72 -7.54
N SER A 280 -2.47 27.80 -6.60
CA SER A 280 -3.10 26.50 -6.90
C SER A 280 -4.59 26.63 -7.23
N VAL A 281 -5.32 27.52 -6.55
CA VAL A 281 -6.73 27.80 -6.85
C VAL A 281 -6.88 28.46 -8.22
N PHE A 282 -6.02 29.43 -8.56
CA PHE A 282 -6.07 30.05 -9.88
C PHE A 282 -5.72 29.06 -11.00
N CYS A 283 -4.70 28.22 -10.79
CA CYS A 283 -4.28 27.24 -11.79
C CYS A 283 -5.36 26.18 -12.05
N THR A 284 -6.07 25.72 -11.01
CA THR A 284 -7.20 24.77 -11.16
C THR A 284 -8.37 25.37 -11.92
N VAL A 285 -8.73 26.63 -11.66
CA VAL A 285 -9.79 27.35 -12.41
C VAL A 285 -9.40 27.54 -13.88
N CYS A 286 -8.15 27.94 -14.17
CA CYS A 286 -7.67 28.09 -15.53
C CYS A 286 -7.67 26.76 -16.29
N LEU A 287 -7.27 25.66 -15.66
CA LEU A 287 -7.31 24.32 -16.27
C LEU A 287 -8.75 23.89 -16.57
N ALA A 288 -9.69 24.12 -15.65
CA ALA A 288 -11.10 23.79 -15.86
C ALA A 288 -11.70 24.60 -17.02
N MET A 289 -11.37 25.90 -17.13
CA MET A 289 -11.79 26.74 -18.25
C MET A 289 -11.17 26.29 -19.58
N LEU A 290 -9.88 25.92 -19.59
CA LEU A 290 -9.21 25.44 -20.81
C LEU A 290 -9.82 24.13 -21.32
N VAL A 291 -10.09 23.16 -20.43
CA VAL A 291 -10.75 21.90 -20.79
C VAL A 291 -12.17 22.15 -21.32
N SER A 292 -12.91 23.05 -20.67
CA SER A 292 -14.26 23.42 -21.11
C SER A 292 -14.24 24.09 -22.49
N TYR A 293 -13.28 24.97 -22.75
CA TYR A 293 -13.10 25.62 -24.05
C TYR A 293 -12.76 24.62 -25.16
N ILE A 294 -11.85 23.67 -24.91
CA ILE A 294 -11.50 22.62 -25.87
C ILE A 294 -12.72 21.74 -26.18
N ARG A 295 -13.51 21.36 -25.16
CA ARG A 295 -14.75 20.60 -25.34
C ARG A 295 -15.78 21.36 -26.17
N GLN A 296 -16.03 22.63 -25.88
CA GLN A 296 -16.94 23.45 -26.68
C GLN A 296 -16.48 23.56 -28.14
N ARG A 297 -15.18 23.69 -28.37
CA ARG A 297 -14.62 23.74 -29.74
C ARG A 297 -14.77 22.42 -30.48
N GLN A 298 -14.64 21.28 -29.80
CA GLN A 298 -14.86 19.96 -30.39
C GLN A 298 -16.34 19.74 -30.77
N ILE A 299 -17.28 20.14 -29.90
CA ILE A 299 -18.73 20.05 -30.17
C ILE A 299 -19.12 20.90 -31.39
N ARG A 300 -18.57 22.12 -31.50
CA ARG A 300 -18.84 22.97 -32.67
C ARG A 300 -18.30 22.38 -33.98
N ARG A 301 -17.23 21.58 -33.92
CA ARG A 301 -16.68 20.89 -35.11
C ARG A 301 -17.52 19.68 -35.51
N THR A 302 -18.15 18.97 -34.56
CA THR A 302 -18.99 17.81 -34.87
C THR A 302 -20.38 18.21 -35.41
N MET A 303 -20.86 19.41 -35.12
CA MET A 303 -22.14 19.91 -35.64
C MET A 303 -22.09 20.40 -37.10
N ALA A 304 -20.91 20.49 -37.72
CA ALA A 304 -20.76 20.95 -39.10
C ALA A 304 -20.87 19.84 -40.16
N LEU A 305 -21.00 18.56 -39.78
CA LEU A 305 -20.81 17.41 -40.68
C LEU A 305 -21.80 16.26 -40.45
N THR A 306 -23.10 16.53 -40.27
CA THR A 306 -24.08 15.44 -40.32
C THR A 306 -25.40 15.84 -40.99
N PRO A 307 -25.65 15.37 -42.22
CA PRO A 307 -27.00 15.31 -42.80
C PRO A 307 -27.72 14.02 -42.38
N GLY A 308 -29.01 14.17 -41.99
CA GLY A 308 -30.05 13.14 -42.09
C GLY A 308 -30.19 12.11 -40.96
N PRO A 309 -31.42 11.85 -40.44
CA PRO A 309 -31.67 10.83 -39.43
C PRO A 309 -31.85 9.44 -40.08
N PHE A 310 -31.17 8.43 -39.54
CA PHE A 310 -31.41 7.02 -39.84
C PHE A 310 -31.99 6.33 -38.61
N LEU A 311 -33.19 5.78 -38.75
CA LEU A 311 -33.91 4.96 -37.77
C LEU A 311 -33.26 3.58 -37.70
N VAL A 312 -32.78 3.16 -36.53
CA VAL A 312 -32.33 1.79 -36.27
C VAL A 312 -33.00 1.27 -35.01
N GLY A 313 -33.69 0.14 -35.16
CA GLY A 313 -34.43 -0.56 -34.11
C GLY A 313 -33.52 -1.22 -33.07
N LEU A 314 -33.98 -1.21 -31.82
CA LEU A 314 -33.34 -1.84 -30.67
C LEU A 314 -33.69 -3.33 -30.65
N HIS A 315 -32.69 -4.19 -30.82
CA HIS A 315 -32.73 -5.60 -30.43
C HIS A 315 -32.23 -5.69 -28.99
N GLN A 316 -33.12 -6.10 -28.09
CA GLN A 316 -32.84 -6.32 -26.68
C GLN A 316 -32.15 -7.69 -26.52
N VAL A 317 -30.90 -7.72 -26.06
CA VAL A 317 -30.18 -8.95 -25.69
C VAL A 317 -30.13 -9.00 -24.16
N ASN A 318 -30.63 -10.10 -23.62
CA ASN A 318 -30.97 -10.27 -22.21
C ASN A 318 -30.15 -11.45 -21.65
N ASP A 319 -28.85 -11.25 -21.46
CA ASP A 319 -27.96 -12.26 -20.86
C ASP A 319 -27.28 -11.70 -19.61
N THR A 320 -27.96 -11.80 -18.47
CA THR A 320 -27.35 -11.58 -17.15
C THR A 320 -26.90 -12.92 -16.58
N SER A 321 -25.62 -13.26 -16.74
CA SER A 321 -24.99 -14.35 -16.00
C SER A 321 -24.77 -13.92 -14.55
N SER A 322 -25.63 -14.39 -13.65
CA SER A 322 -25.57 -14.15 -12.20
C SER A 322 -24.36 -14.88 -11.58
N CYS A 323 -23.42 -14.13 -10.98
CA CYS A 323 -22.38 -14.71 -10.11
C CYS A 323 -22.97 -15.04 -8.74
N ASP A 324 -23.78 -16.09 -8.67
CA ASP A 324 -24.17 -16.73 -7.40
C ASP A 324 -23.23 -17.92 -7.16
N ARG A 325 -22.11 -17.67 -6.47
CA ARG A 325 -21.39 -18.78 -5.84
C ARG A 325 -22.25 -19.32 -4.71
N GLY A 326 -22.72 -20.55 -4.87
CA GLY A 326 -23.23 -21.37 -3.78
C GLY A 326 -22.21 -21.37 -2.65
N ILE A 327 -22.59 -20.75 -1.53
CA ILE A 327 -21.87 -20.90 -0.28
C ILE A 327 -22.24 -22.29 0.22
N ASP A 328 -21.41 -23.28 -0.09
CA ASP A 328 -21.45 -24.53 0.68
C ASP A 328 -21.17 -24.16 2.14
N GLY A 329 -22.18 -24.33 2.97
CA GLY A 329 -22.17 -24.06 4.39
C GLY A 329 -21.24 -25.01 5.12
N SER A 330 -19.92 -24.82 4.96
CA SER A 330 -18.94 -25.37 5.88
C SER A 330 -19.06 -24.58 7.19
N LYS A 331 -19.47 -25.28 8.25
CA LYS A 331 -19.60 -24.77 9.61
C LYS A 331 -18.29 -24.11 10.05
N ARG A 332 -18.20 -22.79 9.94
CA ARG A 332 -17.15 -21.98 10.57
C ARG A 332 -17.51 -21.77 12.04
N GLY A 333 -17.40 -22.84 12.82
CA GLY A 333 -17.55 -22.85 14.26
C GLY A 333 -16.20 -22.99 14.95
N GLY A 334 -15.76 -21.95 15.66
CA GLY A 334 -14.73 -22.01 16.71
C GLY A 334 -13.29 -22.32 16.27
N HIS A 335 -12.58 -21.36 15.68
CA HIS A 335 -11.13 -21.49 15.39
C HIS A 335 -10.23 -20.41 16.02
N THR A 336 -10.73 -19.56 16.91
CA THR A 336 -9.94 -18.45 17.47
C THR A 336 -8.72 -18.90 18.28
N ASN A 337 -8.75 -20.10 18.87
CA ASN A 337 -7.61 -20.62 19.64
C ASN A 337 -6.57 -21.32 18.77
N GLU A 338 -7.00 -22.00 17.71
CA GLU A 338 -6.09 -22.73 16.81
C GLU A 338 -5.37 -21.80 15.83
N GLU A 339 -6.02 -20.70 15.44
CA GLU A 339 -5.38 -19.62 14.68
C GLU A 339 -4.38 -18.82 15.53
N MET A 340 -4.66 -18.58 16.82
CA MET A 340 -3.66 -18.00 17.74
C MET A 340 -2.47 -18.95 17.96
N GLU A 341 -2.69 -20.25 18.03
CA GLU A 341 -1.59 -21.23 18.09
C GLU A 341 -0.79 -21.29 16.79
N ARG A 342 -1.44 -21.16 15.62
CA ARG A 342 -0.74 -21.04 14.33
C ARG A 342 0.06 -19.75 14.21
N LEU A 343 -0.49 -18.62 14.66
CA LEU A 343 0.22 -17.33 14.73
C LEU A 343 1.39 -17.38 15.72
N SER A 344 1.19 -18.01 16.88
CA SER A 344 2.25 -18.28 17.85
C SER A 344 3.34 -19.19 17.25
N GLY A 345 2.96 -20.24 16.53
CA GLY A 345 3.86 -21.14 15.82
C GLY A 345 4.66 -20.44 14.73
N ALA A 346 4.01 -19.63 13.90
CA ALA A 346 4.65 -18.81 12.87
C ALA A 346 5.60 -17.77 13.48
N MET A 347 5.19 -17.10 14.57
CA MET A 347 6.07 -16.20 15.33
C MET A 347 7.28 -16.94 15.90
N ASN A 348 7.10 -18.15 16.43
CA ASN A 348 8.19 -18.97 16.94
C ASN A 348 9.13 -19.44 15.81
N GLN A 349 8.60 -19.74 14.61
CA GLN A 349 9.43 -20.02 13.44
C GLN A 349 10.24 -18.81 12.99
N ILE A 350 9.66 -17.60 13.00
CA ILE A 350 10.41 -16.38 12.71
C ILE A 350 11.48 -16.13 13.75
N ILE A 351 11.15 -16.26 15.04
CA ILE A 351 12.13 -16.14 16.13
C ILE A 351 13.23 -17.19 15.98
N ALA A 352 12.90 -18.42 15.57
CA ALA A 352 13.86 -19.48 15.31
C ALA A 352 14.74 -19.17 14.10
N LEU A 353 14.18 -18.66 13.00
CA LEU A 353 14.95 -18.24 11.81
C LEU A 353 15.87 -17.06 12.13
N LEU A 354 15.40 -16.12 12.95
CA LEU A 354 16.22 -15.01 13.44
C LEU A 354 17.35 -15.51 14.37
N ARG A 355 17.10 -16.50 15.23
CA ARG A 355 18.11 -17.13 16.11
C ARG A 355 19.13 -17.97 15.35
N GLN A 356 18.68 -18.84 14.45
CA GLN A 356 19.57 -19.70 13.67
C GLN A 356 20.52 -18.87 12.81
N ARG A 357 20.07 -17.69 12.36
CA ARG A 357 20.90 -16.74 11.62
C ARG A 357 21.93 -16.03 12.50
N THR A 358 21.60 -15.66 13.74
CA THR A 358 22.60 -15.10 14.67
C THR A 358 23.68 -16.12 15.04
N ASP A 359 23.35 -17.40 15.14
CA ASP A 359 24.32 -18.46 15.44
C ASP A 359 25.27 -18.72 14.25
N PHE A 360 24.76 -18.58 13.02
CA PHE A 360 25.57 -18.66 11.81
C PHE A 360 26.56 -17.48 11.69
N GLU A 361 26.12 -16.27 12.01
CA GLU A 361 26.99 -15.08 12.01
C GLU A 361 28.09 -15.18 13.10
N HIS A 362 27.78 -15.72 14.28
CA HIS A 362 28.79 -15.99 15.32
C HIS A 362 29.81 -17.06 14.92
N SER A 363 29.40 -18.08 14.17
CA SER A 363 30.31 -19.13 13.67
C SER A 363 31.23 -18.62 12.56
N ALA A 364 30.73 -17.74 11.68
CA ALA A 364 31.53 -17.12 10.63
C ALA A 364 32.59 -16.16 11.19
N GLN A 365 32.33 -15.50 12.31
CA GLN A 365 33.27 -14.54 12.90
C GLN A 365 34.43 -15.20 13.68
N SER A 366 34.31 -16.48 14.03
CA SER A 366 35.35 -17.26 14.72
C SER A 366 36.52 -17.65 13.80
N THR A 367 36.32 -17.66 12.49
CA THR A 367 37.33 -18.11 11.51
C THR A 367 38.24 -17.01 10.98
N ASP A 368 37.95 -15.73 11.26
CA ASP A 368 38.68 -14.57 10.73
C ASP A 368 39.72 -13.98 11.71
N ARG A 369 40.26 -14.77 12.65
CA ARG A 369 41.46 -14.34 13.41
C ARG A 369 42.68 -14.42 12.49
N PRO A 370 43.29 -13.30 12.08
CA PRO A 370 44.53 -13.36 11.32
C PRO A 370 45.61 -14.05 12.16
N PRO A 371 46.49 -14.87 11.56
CA PRO A 371 47.55 -15.54 12.28
C PRO A 371 48.43 -14.50 12.98
N SER A 372 48.58 -14.68 14.30
CA SER A 372 49.45 -13.86 15.15
C SER A 372 50.88 -13.96 14.65
N TYR A 373 51.37 -12.92 13.96
CA TYR A 373 52.79 -12.77 13.69
C TYR A 373 53.51 -12.48 15.01
N SER A 374 54.26 -13.47 15.50
CA SER A 374 55.21 -13.29 16.59
C SER A 374 56.39 -12.44 16.11
N GLU A 375 56.49 -11.22 16.62
CA GLU A 375 57.60 -10.31 16.40
C GLU A 375 58.84 -10.85 17.13
N HIS A 376 59.77 -11.48 16.40
CA HIS A 376 61.10 -11.77 16.89
C HIS A 376 61.90 -10.46 16.92
N ARG A 377 62.21 -9.97 18.13
CA ARG A 377 63.25 -8.96 18.35
C ARG A 377 64.55 -9.67 18.69
N ASP A 378 65.47 -9.68 17.73
CA ASP A 378 66.90 -9.82 18.00
C ASP A 378 67.51 -8.42 18.05
N CYS A 379 68.03 -8.05 19.23
CA CYS A 379 69.23 -7.23 19.48
C CYS A 379 69.39 -7.00 20.98
#